data_AF-A0A543IPR7-F1
#
_entry.id   AF-A0A543IPR7-F1
#
_cell.length_a   1.000
_cell.length_b   1.000
_cell.length_c   1.000
_cell.angle_alpha   90.00
_cell.angle_beta   90.00
_cell.angle_gamma   90.00
#
_symmetry.space_group_name_H-M   'P 1'
#
loop_
_entity.id
_entity.type
_entity.pdbx_description
1 polymer ?
#
loop_
_entity_poly.entity_id
_entity_poly.type
_entity_poly.pdbx_seq_one_letter_code
_entity_poly.pdbx_strand_id
1 'polypeptide(L)'
;MHGLGLDGARLIIDAALDAARAAGIRVSCCVVDAAGDEIAGIRMDGAPWFTCGVARSKARTAARMGVDSAVVAGIKADHPELVTLIDGQLPFDVTTLPGGVVIRDGQAVAGAVGVSGAHPDQDVAVARAGVDAWLGR
;
A
#
# COMPACT_ATOMS: atom_id res chain seq x y z
N MET A 1 22.16 5.29 -3.14
CA MET A 1 20.74 5.31 -3.52
C MET A 1 20.09 4.12 -2.82
N HIS A 2 19.63 4.30 -1.59
CA HIS A 2 19.01 3.20 -0.80
C HIS A 2 17.52 3.15 -1.10
N GLY A 3 17.17 2.88 -2.37
CA GLY A 3 15.78 2.69 -2.77
C GLY A 3 15.22 1.38 -2.21
N LEU A 4 13.90 1.31 -2.05
CA LEU A 4 13.21 0.05 -1.76
C LEU A 4 13.44 -0.94 -2.91
N GLY A 5 14.30 -1.93 -2.68
CA GLY A 5 14.59 -3.00 -3.63
C GLY A 5 13.75 -4.27 -3.40
N LEU A 6 13.92 -5.27 -4.26
CA LEU A 6 13.18 -6.54 -4.21
C LEU A 6 13.27 -7.24 -2.85
N ASP A 7 14.45 -7.29 -2.23
CA ASP A 7 14.63 -7.95 -0.93
C ASP A 7 13.87 -7.22 0.18
N GLY A 8 13.83 -5.88 0.12
CA GLY A 8 13.00 -5.07 1.01
C GLY A 8 11.51 -5.32 0.79
N ALA A 9 11.08 -5.39 -0.47
CA ALA A 9 9.69 -5.69 -0.80
C ALA A 9 9.25 -7.08 -0.32
N ARG A 10 10.13 -8.09 -0.44
CA ARG A 10 9.87 -9.44 0.09
C ARG A 10 9.74 -9.44 1.61
N LEU A 11 10.65 -8.77 2.32
CA LEU A 11 10.58 -8.63 3.78
C LEU A 11 9.25 -8.01 4.23
N ILE A 12 8.82 -6.93 3.57
CA ILE A 12 7.54 -6.26 3.86
C ILE A 12 6.37 -7.21 3.64
N ILE A 13 6.36 -7.91 2.50
CA ILE A 13 5.31 -8.85 2.14
C ILE A 13 5.23 -9.98 3.17
N ASP A 14 6.36 -10.61 3.51
CA ASP A 14 6.39 -11.75 4.43
C ASP A 14 5.87 -11.35 5.82
N ALA A 15 6.33 -10.22 6.35
CA ALA A 15 5.86 -9.70 7.64
C ALA A 15 4.36 -9.34 7.62
N ALA A 16 3.86 -8.74 6.52
CA ALA A 16 2.43 -8.50 6.35
C ALA A 16 1.62 -9.81 6.29
N LEU A 17 2.11 -10.83 5.57
CA LEU A 17 1.44 -12.12 5.50
C LEU A 17 1.40 -12.82 6.86
N ASP A 18 2.47 -12.72 7.66
CA ASP A 18 2.49 -13.26 9.02
C ASP A 18 1.49 -12.58 9.94
N ALA A 19 1.39 -11.24 9.87
CA ALA A 19 0.36 -10.49 10.58
C ALA A 19 -1.07 -10.89 10.15
N ALA A 20 -1.30 -11.08 8.85
CA ALA A 20 -2.58 -11.55 8.34
C ALA A 20 -2.93 -12.97 8.83
N ARG A 21 -1.96 -13.89 8.84
CA ARG A 21 -2.14 -15.25 9.37
C ARG A 21 -2.46 -15.24 10.85
N ALA A 22 -1.74 -14.44 11.65
CA ALA A 22 -1.99 -14.29 13.07
C ALA A 22 -3.39 -13.72 13.37
N ALA A 23 -3.89 -12.82 12.51
CA ALA A 23 -5.24 -12.27 12.61
C ALA A 23 -6.34 -13.17 12.00
N GLY A 24 -5.99 -14.34 11.45
CA GLY A 24 -6.96 -15.28 10.86
C GLY A 24 -7.58 -14.82 9.54
N ILE A 25 -7.03 -13.80 8.88
CA ILE A 25 -7.56 -13.21 7.65
C ILE A 25 -6.78 -13.68 6.40
N ARG A 26 -7.32 -13.44 5.20
CA ARG A 26 -6.69 -13.77 3.92
C ARG A 26 -6.66 -12.53 3.04
N VAL A 27 -5.47 -12.09 2.66
CA VAL A 27 -5.26 -10.82 1.96
C VAL A 27 -4.37 -10.99 0.72
N SER A 28 -4.38 -9.97 -0.13
CA SER A 28 -3.29 -9.69 -1.08
C SER A 28 -2.45 -8.53 -0.57
N CYS A 29 -1.17 -8.57 -0.90
CA CYS A 29 -0.20 -7.53 -0.58
C CYS A 29 0.53 -7.12 -1.87
N CYS A 30 0.75 -5.83 -2.07
CA CYS A 30 1.50 -5.27 -3.20
C CYS A 30 2.46 -4.21 -2.68
N VAL A 31 3.71 -4.27 -3.11
CA VAL A 31 4.75 -3.29 -2.80
C VAL A 31 5.18 -2.60 -4.09
N VAL A 32 5.22 -1.28 -4.07
CA VAL A 32 5.61 -0.42 -5.19
C VAL A 32 6.80 0.45 -4.80
N ASP A 33 7.57 0.89 -5.81
CA ASP A 33 8.61 1.90 -5.63
C ASP A 33 8.03 3.31 -5.46
N ALA A 34 8.88 4.32 -5.31
CA ALA A 34 8.48 5.72 -5.16
C ALA A 34 7.74 6.29 -6.39
N ALA A 35 7.95 5.73 -7.59
CA ALA A 35 7.22 6.09 -8.80
C ALA A 35 5.84 5.38 -8.89
N GLY A 36 5.54 4.50 -7.92
CA GLY A 36 4.33 3.70 -7.89
C GLY A 36 4.40 2.48 -8.80
N ASP A 37 5.58 2.06 -9.28
CA ASP A 37 5.70 0.85 -10.08
C ASP A 37 5.88 -0.38 -9.20
N GLU A 38 5.22 -1.49 -9.58
CA GLU A 38 5.16 -2.69 -8.77
C GLU A 38 6.53 -3.37 -8.72
N ILE A 39 7.04 -3.55 -7.51
CA ILE A 39 8.25 -4.33 -7.25
C ILE A 39 7.86 -5.80 -7.03
N ALA A 40 6.84 -6.04 -6.22
CA ALA A 40 6.35 -7.37 -5.90
C ALA A 40 4.88 -7.34 -5.47
N GLY A 41 4.15 -8.43 -5.75
CA GLY A 41 2.78 -8.61 -5.29
C GLY A 41 2.47 -10.09 -5.05
N ILE A 42 1.61 -10.37 -4.08
CA ILE A 42 1.19 -11.72 -3.72
C ILE A 42 -0.28 -11.75 -3.32
N ARG A 43 -0.93 -12.89 -3.52
CA ARG A 43 -2.28 -13.19 -3.04
C ARG A 43 -2.24 -14.47 -2.23
N MET A 44 -2.72 -14.41 -0.99
CA MET A 44 -2.91 -15.60 -0.17
C MET A 44 -3.97 -16.52 -0.79
N ASP A 45 -3.80 -17.82 -0.60
CA ASP A 45 -4.86 -18.78 -0.87
C ASP A 45 -6.11 -18.43 -0.05
N GLY A 46 -7.27 -18.49 -0.72
CA GLY A 46 -8.55 -18.10 -0.13
C GLY A 46 -8.86 -16.59 -0.14
N ALA A 47 -7.90 -15.73 -0.49
CA ALA A 47 -8.21 -14.31 -0.73
C ALA A 47 -8.97 -14.14 -2.06
N PRO A 48 -10.02 -13.29 -2.12
CA PRO A 48 -10.80 -13.05 -3.34
C PRO A 48 -9.95 -12.59 -4.52
N TRP A 49 -10.35 -12.91 -5.76
CA TRP A 49 -9.53 -12.63 -6.95
C TRP A 49 -9.21 -11.13 -7.15
N PHE A 50 -10.12 -10.23 -6.75
CA PHE A 50 -10.00 -8.80 -6.99
C PHE A 50 -8.99 -8.10 -6.05
N THR A 51 -8.61 -8.74 -4.94
CA THR A 51 -7.80 -8.09 -3.90
C THR A 51 -6.39 -7.74 -4.39
N CYS A 52 -5.84 -8.44 -5.39
CA CYS A 52 -4.56 -8.04 -6.02
C CYS A 52 -4.63 -6.64 -6.62
N GLY A 53 -5.68 -6.37 -7.41
CA GLY A 53 -5.87 -5.08 -8.07
C GLY A 53 -6.12 -3.95 -7.06
N VAL A 54 -6.93 -4.24 -6.03
CA VAL A 54 -7.22 -3.27 -4.96
C VAL A 54 -5.96 -2.97 -4.12
N ALA A 55 -5.20 -4.00 -3.73
CA ALA A 55 -3.94 -3.82 -3.02
C ALA A 55 -2.94 -2.98 -3.84
N ARG A 56 -2.82 -3.25 -5.15
CA ARG A 56 -2.01 -2.45 -6.07
C ARG A 56 -2.47 -0.99 -6.14
N SER A 57 -3.76 -0.73 -6.32
CA SER A 57 -4.29 0.65 -6.38
C SER A 57 -4.03 1.42 -5.08
N LYS A 58 -4.21 0.78 -3.93
CA LYS A 58 -3.89 1.35 -2.60
C LYS A 58 -2.39 1.68 -2.46
N ALA A 59 -1.51 0.77 -2.86
CA ALA A 59 -0.06 0.99 -2.83
C ALA A 59 0.36 2.15 -3.76
N ARG A 60 -0.09 2.12 -5.02
CA ARG A 60 0.19 3.15 -6.02
C ARG A 60 -0.30 4.54 -5.57
N THR A 61 -1.51 4.59 -5.01
CA THR A 61 -2.06 5.80 -4.41
C THR A 61 -1.14 6.32 -3.31
N ALA A 62 -0.75 5.48 -2.35
CA ALA A 62 0.04 5.93 -1.22
C ALA A 62 1.43 6.44 -1.64
N ALA A 63 2.06 5.77 -2.62
CA ALA A 63 3.33 6.22 -3.18
C ALA A 63 3.21 7.57 -3.90
N ARG A 64 2.22 7.73 -4.78
CA ARG A 64 2.06 8.93 -5.63
C ARG A 64 1.53 10.15 -4.89
N MET A 65 0.63 9.94 -3.94
CA MET A 65 0.13 11.01 -3.08
C MET A 65 1.12 11.34 -1.95
N GLY A 66 2.07 10.45 -1.67
CA GLY A 66 3.04 10.61 -0.59
C GLY A 66 2.41 10.59 0.80
N VAL A 67 1.20 10.04 0.94
CA VAL A 67 0.44 9.88 2.20
C VAL A 67 -0.30 8.54 2.18
N ASP A 68 -0.68 8.01 3.34
CA ASP A 68 -1.49 6.80 3.39
C ASP A 68 -2.80 6.99 2.60
N SER A 69 -3.22 5.96 1.86
CA SER A 69 -4.47 5.96 1.06
C SER A 69 -5.71 6.41 1.85
N ALA A 70 -5.76 6.13 3.16
CA ALA A 70 -6.84 6.54 4.05
C ALA A 70 -6.93 8.07 4.21
N VAL A 71 -5.80 8.78 4.14
CA VAL A 71 -5.73 10.24 4.26
C VAL A 71 -6.34 10.94 3.05
N VAL A 72 -6.30 10.29 1.88
CA VAL A 72 -6.81 10.84 0.61
C VAL A 72 -8.31 11.13 0.69
N ALA A 73 -9.07 10.39 1.50
CA ALA A 73 -10.50 10.66 1.71
C ALA A 73 -10.75 12.07 2.25
N GLY A 74 -9.93 12.51 3.22
CA GLY A 74 -10.01 13.87 3.79
C GLY A 74 -9.59 14.92 2.77
N ILE A 75 -8.48 14.69 2.05
CA ILE A 75 -8.02 15.59 0.98
C ILE A 75 -9.10 15.77 -0.09
N LYS A 76 -9.79 14.69 -0.48
CA LYS A 76 -10.88 14.74 -1.46
C LYS A 76 -12.10 15.50 -0.93
N ALA A 77 -12.40 15.40 0.35
CA ALA A 77 -13.49 16.14 0.96
C ALA A 77 -13.20 17.65 0.99
N ASP A 78 -11.97 18.03 1.32
CA ASP A 78 -11.55 19.43 1.42
C ASP A 78 -11.25 20.06 0.05
N HIS A 79 -10.70 19.28 -0.88
CA HIS A 79 -10.21 19.71 -2.19
C HIS A 79 -10.54 18.71 -3.32
N PRO A 80 -11.83 18.52 -3.67
CA PRO A 80 -12.25 17.51 -4.64
C PRO A 80 -11.69 17.73 -6.05
N GLU A 81 -11.56 18.98 -6.49
CA GLU A 81 -10.98 19.32 -7.80
C GLU A 81 -9.48 18.98 -7.87
N LEU A 82 -8.75 19.13 -6.76
CA LEU A 82 -7.34 18.78 -6.69
C LEU A 82 -7.14 17.27 -6.89
N VAL A 83 -7.91 16.45 -6.17
CA VAL A 83 -7.82 14.98 -6.32
C VAL A 83 -8.21 14.56 -7.74
N THR A 84 -9.25 15.18 -8.30
CA THR A 84 -9.67 14.93 -9.70
C THR A 84 -8.59 15.30 -10.71
N LEU A 85 -7.90 16.42 -10.50
CA LEU A 85 -6.78 16.83 -11.35
C LEU A 85 -5.62 15.85 -11.25
N ILE A 86 -5.24 15.44 -10.03
CA ILE A 86 -4.17 14.46 -9.80
C ILE A 86 -4.50 13.12 -10.47
N ASP A 87 -5.74 12.61 -10.28
CA ASP A 87 -6.24 11.40 -10.94
C ASP A 87 -6.02 11.45 -12.45
N GLY A 88 -6.38 12.56 -13.10
CA GLY A 88 -6.20 12.74 -14.54
C GLY A 88 -4.75 12.81 -15.03
N GLN A 89 -3.76 12.89 -14.13
CA GLN A 89 -2.32 12.87 -14.47
C GLN A 89 -1.68 11.49 -14.27
N LEU A 90 -2.39 10.53 -13.68
CA LEU A 90 -1.87 9.21 -13.34
C LEU A 90 -2.37 8.15 -14.33
N PRO A 91 -1.59 7.08 -14.58
CA PRO A 91 -2.03 5.96 -15.42
C PRO A 91 -2.98 4.99 -14.68
N PHE A 92 -3.48 5.39 -13.51
CA PHE A 92 -4.36 4.61 -12.64
C PHE A 92 -5.22 5.56 -11.80
N ASP A 93 -6.38 5.09 -11.34
CA ASP A 93 -7.25 5.86 -10.46
C ASP A 93 -6.75 5.81 -9.00
N VAL A 94 -6.69 6.98 -8.37
CA VAL A 94 -6.45 7.14 -6.93
C VAL A 94 -7.64 6.56 -6.17
N THR A 95 -7.33 5.81 -5.12
CA THR A 95 -8.34 5.27 -4.22
C THR A 95 -8.32 5.97 -2.88
N THR A 96 -9.49 6.16 -2.29
CA THR A 96 -9.65 6.64 -0.91
C THR A 96 -9.79 5.48 0.09
N LEU A 97 -9.68 4.22 -0.39
CA LEU A 97 -9.84 3.04 0.45
C LEU A 97 -8.61 2.83 1.34
N PRO A 98 -8.77 2.67 2.68
CA PRO A 98 -7.66 2.41 3.59
C PRO A 98 -6.93 1.08 3.27
N GLY A 99 -5.64 1.02 3.55
CA GLY A 99 -4.80 -0.20 3.43
C GLY A 99 -3.55 -0.01 2.59
N GLY A 100 -3.40 1.15 1.93
CA GLY A 100 -2.15 1.63 1.36
C GLY A 100 -1.38 2.49 2.36
N VAL A 101 -0.14 2.11 2.68
CA VAL A 101 0.74 2.75 3.65
C VAL A 101 2.04 3.16 2.96
N VAL A 102 2.43 4.42 3.15
CA VAL A 102 3.66 4.97 2.56
C VAL A 102 4.89 4.46 3.32
N ILE A 103 5.96 4.12 2.59
CA ILE A 103 7.25 3.73 3.17
C ILE A 103 8.20 4.91 3.01
N ARG A 104 8.80 5.36 4.11
CA ARG A 104 9.73 6.50 4.12
C ARG A 104 11.13 6.07 4.50
N ASP A 105 12.11 6.65 3.81
CA ASP A 105 13.52 6.69 4.22
C ASP A 105 13.85 8.13 4.60
N GLY A 106 13.84 8.41 5.91
CA GLY A 106 13.85 9.77 6.44
C GLY A 106 12.62 10.57 5.99
N GLN A 107 12.84 11.67 5.26
CA GLN A 107 11.77 12.50 4.71
C GLN A 107 11.32 12.07 3.31
N ALA A 108 12.10 11.23 2.63
CA ALA A 108 11.81 10.81 1.27
C ALA A 108 10.84 9.62 1.24
N VAL A 109 9.95 9.59 0.25
CA VAL A 109 9.14 8.40 -0.06
C VAL A 109 10.06 7.39 -0.74
N ALA A 110 10.25 6.22 -0.11
CA ALA A 110 11.01 5.10 -0.68
C ALA A 110 10.12 4.18 -1.53
N GLY A 111 8.81 4.17 -1.25
CA GLY A 111 7.80 3.37 -1.93
C GLY A 111 6.52 3.32 -1.11
N ALA A 112 5.68 2.32 -1.36
CA ALA A 112 4.51 2.04 -0.54
C ALA A 112 4.12 0.57 -0.57
N VAL A 113 3.36 0.16 0.44
CA VAL A 113 2.70 -1.16 0.48
C VAL A 113 1.19 -0.97 0.50
N GLY A 114 0.47 -1.85 -0.18
CA GLY A 114 -0.99 -1.90 -0.17
C GLY A 114 -1.48 -3.29 0.17
N VAL A 115 -2.47 -3.37 1.06
CA VAL A 115 -3.10 -4.61 1.49
C VAL A 115 -4.61 -4.57 1.24
N SER A 116 -5.15 -5.70 0.80
CA SER A 116 -6.59 -5.85 0.59
C SER A 116 -7.06 -7.27 0.86
N GLY A 117 -8.19 -7.40 1.56
CA GLY A 117 -8.90 -8.67 1.75
C GLY A 117 -9.62 -8.80 3.08
N ALA A 118 -9.44 -7.84 3.99
CA ALA A 118 -10.09 -7.80 5.30
C ALA A 118 -10.85 -6.48 5.51
N HIS A 119 -11.30 -6.23 6.75
CA HIS A 119 -11.85 -4.93 7.13
C HIS A 119 -10.79 -3.83 6.92
N PRO A 120 -11.15 -2.59 6.53
CA PRO A 120 -10.18 -1.52 6.24
C PRO A 120 -9.10 -1.32 7.34
N ASP A 121 -9.48 -1.34 8.61
CA ASP A 121 -8.53 -1.20 9.72
C ASP A 121 -7.56 -2.38 9.83
N GLN A 122 -8.01 -3.58 9.48
CA GLN A 122 -7.16 -4.78 9.45
C GLN A 122 -6.20 -4.74 8.27
N ASP A 123 -6.65 -4.31 7.09
CA ASP A 123 -5.78 -4.07 5.93
C ASP A 123 -4.67 -3.08 6.30
N VAL A 124 -5.00 -1.97 6.98
CA VAL A 124 -4.02 -0.98 7.46
C VAL A 124 -3.06 -1.58 8.48
N ALA A 125 -3.55 -2.32 9.48
CA ALA A 125 -2.71 -2.94 10.49
C ALA A 125 -1.70 -3.93 9.88
N VAL A 126 -2.16 -4.74 8.93
CA VAL A 126 -1.31 -5.70 8.20
C VAL A 126 -0.27 -4.97 7.33
N ALA A 127 -0.67 -3.92 6.63
CA ALA A 127 0.25 -3.11 5.84
C ALA A 127 1.34 -2.48 6.71
N ARG A 128 0.96 -1.91 7.87
CA ARG A 128 1.90 -1.32 8.84
C ARG A 128 2.88 -2.32 9.41
N ALA A 129 2.44 -3.54 9.75
CA ALA A 129 3.34 -4.59 10.21
C ALA A 129 4.48 -4.88 9.20
N GLY A 130 4.16 -4.85 7.90
CA GLY A 130 5.17 -4.96 6.84
C GLY A 130 6.14 -3.77 6.81
N VAL A 131 5.63 -2.54 6.90
CA VAL A 131 6.47 -1.32 6.94
C VAL A 131 7.37 -1.30 8.17
N ASP A 132 6.84 -1.63 9.35
CA ASP A 132 7.57 -1.63 10.61
C ASP A 132 8.74 -2.64 10.59
N ALA A 133 8.52 -3.84 10.02
CA ALA A 133 9.57 -4.83 9.82
C ALA A 133 10.71 -4.32 8.93
N TRP A 134 10.39 -3.53 7.90
CA TRP A 134 11.39 -2.93 7.03
C TRP A 134 12.09 -1.72 7.66
N LEU A 135 11.45 -1.00 8.58
CA LEU A 135 12.11 0.11 9.29
C LEU A 135 13.01 -0.38 10.43
N GLY A 136 12.72 -1.54 11.01
CA GLY A 136 13.49 -2.13 12.12
C GLY A 136 14.68 -3.02 11.71
N ARG A 137 14.98 -3.11 10.40
CA ARG A 137 16.07 -3.93 9.85
C ARG A 137 17.45 -3.27 9.98
#